data_AF-A0A662YFB3-F1
#
_entry.id   AF-A0A662YFB3-F1
#
_cell.length_a   1.000
_cell.length_b   1.000
_cell.length_c   1.000
_cell.angle_alpha   90.00
_cell.angle_beta   90.00
_cell.angle_gamma   90.00
#
_symmetry.space_group_name_H-M   'P 1'
#
loop_
_entity.id
_entity.type
_entity.pdbx_description
1 polymer ?
#
loop_
_entity_poly.entity_id
_entity_poly.type
_entity_poly.pdbx_seq_one_letter_code
_entity_poly.pdbx_strand_id
1 'polypeptide(L)'
;MPGTDRVHPAAAREFLAVRQPTLANLATDGSDSRRSDLVVYHAARTLRKVLRNSLLSVALAWLLAACCAAGNVFSGLSPAQQSYEMFLVAKMMWFHGFFSAATVAIYLSMLSTEQLADRPTASSQLRHWLKKLTWRTSPIFIAVGLAIAGGCFAISSLLWEDRQYNVSTYYTHCCSYLFVGCTNVHARHLFRTETVRGQTQTLKQQAQLARHPSRLQAPRTPSRQYLRVLCHDLPLIVSALFATVYVHVVSFITIKTQWDLALFALCSITMKLVIQELAKTFLFKQRRTPHMRTMAITVAAPTILVDTQLRTVLLCQDSASMTLVSSLVLAAAEIFMRTSKSAYVRWRTRRIMAQPPQQQKAVSPSSGETPSESKRVRAALQRSTSTMILVDVTQDRVQRLLALYAAEAYADMYAEYIAMGCSYGILYFFSKHPKYEIGAGGVVSTTDRSAMTSHWSYMATVALQVGIEVLVDFLACAVEIQHGIDFENFNQDDAFLAVFMVAVALINVHISSSIYLRG
;
A
#
# COMPACT_ATOMS: atom_id res chain seq x y z
N MET A 1 51.81 -36.39 9.52
CA MET A 1 50.57 -35.82 8.96
C MET A 1 49.72 -35.26 10.08
N PRO A 2 49.71 -33.93 10.29
CA PRO A 2 48.89 -33.29 11.31
C PRO A 2 47.67 -32.58 10.71
N GLY A 3 46.63 -32.38 11.54
CA GLY A 3 45.69 -31.26 11.42
C GLY A 3 44.36 -31.53 10.71
N THR A 4 43.40 -32.13 11.41
CA THR A 4 41.97 -31.93 11.10
C THR A 4 41.37 -31.02 12.16
N ASP A 5 41.44 -29.71 11.91
CA ASP A 5 40.78 -28.70 12.71
C ASP A 5 39.26 -28.87 12.63
N ARG A 6 38.67 -29.26 13.77
CA ARG A 6 37.24 -29.16 14.01
C ARG A 6 36.89 -27.69 14.16
N VAL A 7 36.37 -27.09 13.09
CA VAL A 7 35.77 -25.75 13.13
C VAL A 7 34.55 -25.77 14.06
N HIS A 8 34.70 -25.13 15.22
CA HIS A 8 33.64 -24.87 16.19
C HIS A 8 32.52 -24.01 15.57
N PRO A 9 31.23 -24.38 15.71
CA PRO A 9 30.11 -23.51 15.33
C PRO A 9 29.77 -22.56 16.48
N ALA A 10 30.70 -21.66 16.82
CA ALA A 10 30.47 -20.65 17.86
C ALA A 10 30.21 -19.23 17.30
N ALA A 11 30.53 -18.97 16.03
CA ALA A 11 30.48 -17.60 15.47
C ALA A 11 29.13 -17.16 14.86
N ALA A 12 28.09 -17.99 14.88
CA ALA A 12 26.81 -17.68 14.22
C ALA A 12 25.72 -17.11 15.17
N ARG A 13 26.03 -16.85 16.45
CA ARG A 13 25.05 -16.38 17.45
C ARG A 13 25.18 -14.91 17.84
N GLU A 14 26.23 -14.19 17.41
CA GLU A 14 26.39 -12.77 17.74
C GLU A 14 25.74 -11.79 16.75
N PHE A 15 25.23 -12.25 15.60
CA PHE A 15 24.69 -11.36 14.56
C PHE A 15 23.18 -11.03 14.65
N LEU A 16 22.49 -11.44 15.72
CA LEU A 16 21.05 -11.16 15.91
C LEU A 16 20.74 -10.35 17.18
N ALA A 17 21.76 -9.77 17.82
CA ALA A 17 21.60 -8.85 18.93
C ALA A 17 21.96 -7.41 18.52
N VAL A 18 21.39 -6.89 17.42
CA VAL A 18 21.29 -5.43 17.25
C VAL A 18 20.15 -4.97 18.14
N ARG A 19 20.49 -4.83 19.43
CA ARG A 19 19.67 -4.24 20.47
C ARG A 19 19.52 -2.76 20.12
N GLN A 20 18.47 -2.40 19.36
CA GLN A 20 18.04 -1.01 19.31
C GLN A 20 17.74 -0.57 20.76
N PRO A 21 18.28 0.57 21.21
CA PRO A 21 17.87 1.12 22.49
C PRO A 21 16.39 1.49 22.35
N THR A 22 15.54 0.66 22.95
CA THR A 22 14.15 1.01 23.17
C THR A 22 14.19 2.36 23.89
N LEU A 23 13.42 3.34 23.43
CA LEU A 23 13.22 4.66 24.08
C LEU A 23 12.93 4.57 25.59
N ALA A 24 12.58 3.37 26.09
CA ALA A 24 12.49 3.03 27.51
C ALA A 24 13.81 3.11 28.29
N ASN A 25 14.98 2.87 27.68
CA ASN A 25 16.29 2.92 28.35
C ASN A 25 16.89 4.33 28.47
N LEU A 26 16.26 5.34 27.85
CA LEU A 26 16.58 6.77 28.03
C LEU A 26 15.77 7.41 29.17
N ALA A 27 14.96 6.63 29.88
CA ALA A 27 14.12 7.11 30.99
C ALA A 27 14.91 7.48 32.25
N THR A 28 16.24 7.30 32.29
CA THR A 28 17.05 7.46 33.50
C THR A 28 18.07 8.59 33.45
N ASP A 29 18.12 9.41 32.38
CA ASP A 29 19.11 10.51 32.31
C ASP A 29 18.45 11.85 31.92
N GLY A 30 18.62 12.84 32.79
CA GLY A 30 17.81 14.05 32.88
C GLY A 30 18.07 15.12 31.81
N SER A 31 17.62 14.90 30.57
CA SER A 31 17.50 16.01 29.61
C SER A 31 16.21 15.90 28.78
N ASP A 32 15.10 16.40 29.33
CA ASP A 32 13.82 16.54 28.62
C ASP A 32 13.96 17.32 27.29
N SER A 33 14.94 18.23 27.20
CA SER A 33 15.30 18.91 25.95
C SER A 33 15.77 17.94 24.86
N ARG A 34 16.73 17.05 25.14
CA ARG A 34 17.25 16.10 24.13
C ARG A 34 16.18 15.11 23.68
N ARG A 35 15.29 14.72 24.60
CA ARG A 35 14.15 13.85 24.28
C ARG A 35 13.17 14.55 23.34
N SER A 36 12.89 15.83 23.57
CA SER A 36 11.98 16.63 22.73
C SER A 36 12.56 16.84 21.34
N ASP A 37 13.85 17.17 21.24
CA ASP A 37 14.56 17.32 19.96
C ASP A 37 14.57 16.03 19.14
N LEU A 38 14.75 14.89 19.81
CA LEU A 38 14.74 13.57 19.15
C LEU A 38 13.35 13.21 18.60
N VAL A 39 12.28 13.49 19.35
CA VAL A 39 10.89 13.29 18.90
C VAL A 39 10.60 14.14 17.66
N VAL A 40 10.96 15.43 17.71
CA VAL A 40 10.80 16.38 16.60
C VAL A 40 11.57 15.90 15.37
N TYR A 41 12.81 15.48 15.54
CA TYR A 41 13.63 14.95 14.45
C TYR A 41 13.00 13.72 13.79
N HIS A 42 12.53 12.74 14.57
CA HIS A 42 11.90 11.54 14.03
C HIS A 42 10.56 11.84 13.35
N ALA A 43 9.73 12.71 13.92
CA ALA A 43 8.47 13.14 13.31
C ALA A 43 8.73 13.82 11.95
N ALA A 44 9.65 14.80 11.90
CA ALA A 44 10.03 15.49 10.67
C ALA A 44 10.62 14.53 9.63
N ARG A 45 11.44 13.56 10.05
CA ARG A 45 12.03 12.55 9.18
C ARG A 45 10.99 11.61 8.59
N THR A 46 10.01 11.18 9.39
CA THR A 46 8.88 10.36 8.93
C THR A 46 8.05 11.12 7.91
N LEU A 47 7.64 12.34 8.25
CA LEU A 47 6.80 13.17 7.39
C LEU A 47 7.49 13.52 6.07
N ARG A 48 8.78 13.91 6.10
CA ARG A 48 9.56 14.20 4.89
C ARG A 48 9.58 13.01 3.91
N LYS A 49 9.63 11.78 4.41
CA LYS A 49 9.60 10.58 3.57
C LYS A 49 8.23 10.36 2.94
N VAL A 50 7.18 10.44 3.75
CA VAL A 50 5.79 10.35 3.27
C VAL A 50 5.54 11.40 2.19
N LEU A 51 5.93 12.66 2.44
CA LEU A 51 5.81 13.74 1.48
C LEU A 51 6.60 13.47 0.19
N ARG A 52 7.88 13.10 0.29
CA ARG A 52 8.71 12.81 -0.90
C ARG A 52 8.10 11.70 -1.76
N ASN A 53 7.66 10.61 -1.14
CA ASN A 53 7.10 9.46 -1.82
C ASN A 53 5.69 9.76 -2.38
N SER A 54 4.90 10.56 -1.67
CA SER A 54 3.59 11.04 -2.13
C SER A 54 3.74 12.00 -3.30
N LEU A 55 4.71 12.93 -3.26
CA LEU A 55 5.02 13.84 -4.36
C LEU A 55 5.38 13.08 -5.65
N LEU A 56 6.19 12.02 -5.56
CA LEU A 56 6.48 11.16 -6.71
C LEU A 56 5.20 10.52 -7.27
N SER A 57 4.34 10.02 -6.40
CA SER A 57 3.05 9.41 -6.78
C SER A 57 2.13 10.43 -7.46
N VAL A 58 2.02 11.63 -6.89
CA VAL A 58 1.22 12.74 -7.42
C VAL A 58 1.77 13.21 -8.77
N ALA A 59 3.07 13.38 -8.92
CA ALA A 59 3.68 13.80 -10.18
C ALA A 59 3.41 12.81 -11.32
N LEU A 60 3.55 11.50 -11.07
CA LEU A 60 3.25 10.47 -12.06
C LEU A 60 1.75 10.32 -12.33
N ALA A 61 0.91 10.51 -11.30
CA ALA A 61 -0.54 10.55 -11.45
C ALA A 61 -0.99 11.75 -12.32
N TRP A 62 -0.40 12.92 -12.13
CA TRP A 62 -0.64 14.10 -12.96
C TRP A 62 -0.19 13.89 -14.40
N LEU A 63 0.97 13.26 -14.59
CA LEU A 63 1.45 12.92 -15.93
C LEU A 63 0.49 11.94 -16.64
N LEU A 64 -0.01 10.91 -15.93
CA LEU A 64 -1.04 10.03 -16.46
C LEU A 64 -2.33 10.80 -16.78
N ALA A 65 -2.79 11.67 -15.88
CA ALA A 65 -3.99 12.48 -16.09
C ALA A 65 -3.86 13.37 -17.34
N ALA A 66 -2.70 14.00 -17.54
CA ALA A 66 -2.38 14.77 -18.74
C ALA A 66 -2.44 13.91 -20.01
N CYS A 67 -1.84 12.71 -19.99
CA CYS A 67 -1.91 11.75 -21.10
C CYS A 67 -3.36 11.30 -21.37
N CYS A 68 -4.14 11.01 -20.32
CA CYS A 68 -5.55 10.66 -20.44
C CYS A 68 -6.40 11.82 -20.98
N ALA A 69 -6.07 13.07 -20.67
CA ALA A 69 -6.74 14.24 -21.26
C ALA A 69 -6.38 14.42 -22.74
N ALA A 70 -5.12 14.18 -23.11
CA ALA A 70 -4.67 14.30 -24.50
C ALA A 70 -5.28 13.23 -25.44
N GLY A 71 -5.66 12.07 -24.91
CA GLY A 71 -6.21 10.97 -25.72
C GLY A 71 -5.19 10.41 -26.70
N ASN A 72 -5.60 10.19 -27.95
CA ASN A 72 -4.72 9.68 -29.01
C ASN A 72 -3.86 10.78 -29.64
N VAL A 73 -2.68 11.02 -29.04
CA VAL A 73 -1.70 12.00 -29.55
C VAL A 73 -1.19 11.68 -30.97
N PHE A 74 -1.23 10.41 -31.39
CA PHE A 74 -0.75 10.00 -32.72
C PHE A 74 -1.73 10.31 -33.84
N SER A 75 -2.99 10.63 -33.52
CA SER A 75 -4.00 11.00 -34.51
C SER A 75 -3.77 12.39 -35.12
N GLY A 76 -2.99 13.26 -34.45
CA GLY A 76 -2.87 14.67 -34.80
C GLY A 76 -4.15 15.49 -34.55
N LEU A 77 -5.24 14.86 -34.08
CA LEU A 77 -6.51 15.51 -33.78
C LEU A 77 -6.54 16.04 -32.35
N SER A 78 -7.21 17.19 -32.17
CA SER A 78 -7.50 17.69 -30.83
C SER A 78 -8.41 16.73 -30.04
N PRO A 79 -8.34 16.69 -28.70
CA PRO A 79 -9.17 15.80 -27.89
C PRO A 79 -10.67 15.91 -28.17
N ALA A 80 -11.17 17.10 -28.52
CA ALA A 80 -12.57 17.33 -28.88
C ALA A 80 -12.99 16.62 -30.18
N GLN A 81 -12.07 16.49 -31.13
CA GLN A 81 -12.32 15.95 -32.48
C GLN A 81 -12.12 14.43 -32.55
N GLN A 82 -11.48 13.82 -31.55
CA GLN A 82 -11.30 12.37 -31.51
C GLN A 82 -12.65 11.66 -31.30
N SER A 83 -12.86 10.52 -31.97
CA SER A 83 -14.02 9.67 -31.71
C SER A 83 -13.97 9.12 -30.28
N TYR A 84 -15.12 8.74 -29.73
CA TYR A 84 -15.20 8.20 -28.37
C TYR A 84 -14.33 6.94 -28.23
N GLU A 85 -14.42 6.02 -29.19
CA GLU A 85 -13.69 4.75 -29.20
C GLU A 85 -12.18 4.97 -29.27
N MET A 86 -11.74 5.89 -30.14
CA MET A 86 -10.32 6.23 -30.29
C MET A 86 -9.77 6.86 -29.01
N PHE A 87 -10.52 7.79 -28.41
CA PHE A 87 -10.14 8.45 -27.17
C PHE A 87 -10.09 7.45 -26.00
N LEU A 88 -11.10 6.59 -25.88
CA LEU A 88 -11.21 5.54 -24.87
C LEU A 88 -10.04 4.56 -24.95
N VAL A 89 -9.77 4.01 -26.14
CA VAL A 89 -8.66 3.08 -26.35
C VAL A 89 -7.32 3.73 -26.00
N ALA A 90 -7.08 4.96 -26.45
CA ALA A 90 -5.84 5.68 -26.12
C ALA A 90 -5.69 5.89 -24.61
N LYS A 91 -6.76 6.31 -23.92
CA LYS A 91 -6.78 6.44 -22.45
C LYS A 91 -6.43 5.12 -21.75
N MET A 92 -7.00 3.99 -22.19
CA MET A 92 -6.71 2.68 -21.60
C MET A 92 -5.26 2.24 -21.88
N MET A 93 -4.72 2.56 -23.06
CA MET A 93 -3.33 2.28 -23.41
C MET A 93 -2.35 3.12 -22.60
N TRP A 94 -2.65 4.40 -22.33
CA TRP A 94 -1.85 5.23 -21.42
C TRP A 94 -1.79 4.61 -20.03
N PHE A 95 -2.94 4.24 -19.46
CA PHE A 95 -2.98 3.56 -18.17
C PHE A 95 -2.15 2.27 -18.18
N HIS A 96 -2.33 1.40 -19.18
CA HIS A 96 -1.56 0.16 -19.32
C HIS A 96 -0.05 0.43 -19.34
N GLY A 97 0.41 1.41 -20.12
CA GLY A 97 1.82 1.80 -20.17
C GLY A 97 2.38 2.21 -18.80
N PHE A 98 1.72 3.15 -18.14
CA PHE A 98 2.14 3.65 -16.82
C PHE A 98 2.07 2.57 -15.74
N PHE A 99 0.98 1.81 -15.70
CA PHE A 99 0.74 0.77 -14.71
C PHE A 99 1.71 -0.42 -14.89
N SER A 100 2.01 -0.81 -16.13
CA SER A 100 3.03 -1.82 -16.41
C SER A 100 4.43 -1.34 -16.00
N ALA A 101 4.78 -0.09 -16.26
CA ALA A 101 6.06 0.48 -15.82
C ALA A 101 6.17 0.48 -14.29
N ALA A 102 5.12 0.91 -13.58
CA ALA A 102 5.05 0.85 -12.12
C ALA A 102 5.16 -0.60 -11.60
N THR A 103 4.46 -1.54 -12.24
CA THR A 103 4.51 -2.97 -11.89
C THR A 103 5.93 -3.53 -12.01
N VAL A 104 6.63 -3.26 -13.11
CA VAL A 104 8.03 -3.66 -13.29
C VAL A 104 8.89 -3.03 -12.20
N ALA A 105 8.73 -1.74 -11.92
CA ALA A 105 9.48 -1.03 -10.89
C ALA A 105 9.22 -1.57 -9.46
N ILE A 106 8.00 -2.03 -9.14
CA ILE A 106 7.68 -2.70 -7.86
C ILE A 106 8.54 -3.95 -7.71
N TYR A 107 8.53 -4.83 -8.72
CA TYR A 107 9.28 -6.08 -8.66
C TYR A 107 10.80 -5.85 -8.73
N LEU A 108 11.26 -4.81 -9.43
CA LEU A 108 12.66 -4.39 -9.39
C LEU A 108 13.08 -3.92 -8.01
N SER A 109 12.25 -3.12 -7.34
CA SER A 109 12.52 -2.67 -5.97
C SER A 109 12.64 -3.88 -5.02
N MET A 110 11.76 -4.88 -5.18
CA MET A 110 11.85 -6.13 -4.41
C MET A 110 13.08 -6.98 -4.72
N LEU A 111 13.54 -7.03 -5.98
CA LEU A 111 14.73 -7.78 -6.37
C LEU A 111 16.04 -7.07 -6.00
N SER A 112 16.02 -5.74 -5.94
CA SER A 112 17.18 -4.93 -5.59
C SER A 112 17.63 -5.09 -4.14
N THR A 113 16.74 -5.54 -3.25
CA THR A 113 17.06 -5.84 -1.85
C THR A 113 17.80 -7.17 -1.67
N GLU A 114 17.96 -7.97 -2.74
CA GLU A 114 18.51 -9.32 -2.68
C GLU A 114 19.88 -9.39 -3.36
N GLN A 115 20.81 -10.14 -2.75
CA GLN A 115 22.17 -10.29 -3.26
C GLN A 115 22.22 -11.32 -4.40
N LEU A 116 22.81 -10.93 -5.54
CA LEU A 116 23.11 -11.85 -6.63
C LEU A 116 24.21 -12.81 -6.24
N ALA A 117 24.09 -14.07 -6.69
CA ALA A 117 25.12 -15.09 -6.47
C ALA A 117 26.46 -14.74 -7.13
N ASP A 118 26.42 -14.11 -8.32
CA ASP A 118 27.61 -13.96 -9.18
C ASP A 118 28.15 -12.53 -9.31
N ARG A 119 27.57 -11.51 -8.64
CA ARG A 119 27.96 -10.09 -8.85
C ARG A 119 28.00 -9.22 -7.60
N PRO A 120 29.11 -8.51 -7.32
CA PRO A 120 29.29 -7.75 -6.08
C PRO A 120 28.81 -6.28 -6.08
N THR A 121 28.47 -5.65 -7.22
CA THR A 121 28.20 -4.17 -7.26
C THR A 121 26.72 -3.80 -7.48
N ALA A 122 26.14 -3.00 -6.56
CA ALA A 122 24.70 -2.66 -6.54
C ALA A 122 24.15 -1.98 -7.81
N SER A 123 24.90 -1.05 -8.42
CA SER A 123 24.44 -0.34 -9.65
C SER A 123 24.46 -1.22 -10.90
N SER A 124 25.31 -2.25 -10.93
CA SER A 124 25.32 -3.24 -12.01
C SER A 124 24.18 -4.25 -11.85
N GLN A 125 23.78 -4.53 -10.60
CA GLN A 125 22.66 -5.42 -10.28
C GLN A 125 21.31 -4.83 -10.70
N LEU A 126 21.02 -3.56 -10.41
CA LEU A 126 19.74 -2.94 -10.80
C LEU A 126 19.56 -2.92 -12.33
N ARG A 127 20.59 -2.55 -13.08
CA ARG A 127 20.57 -2.57 -14.55
C ARG A 127 20.39 -3.98 -15.11
N HIS A 128 21.03 -4.97 -14.48
CA HIS A 128 20.85 -6.38 -14.84
C HIS A 128 19.41 -6.84 -14.64
N TRP A 129 18.82 -6.56 -13.46
CA TRP A 129 17.43 -6.87 -13.17
C TRP A 129 16.47 -6.18 -14.12
N LEU A 130 16.65 -4.88 -14.37
CA LEU A 130 15.83 -4.11 -15.29
C LEU A 130 15.87 -4.72 -16.70
N LYS A 131 17.06 -4.91 -17.26
CA LYS A 131 17.22 -5.49 -18.60
C LYS A 131 16.52 -6.85 -18.71
N LYS A 132 16.72 -7.73 -17.72
CA LYS A 132 16.23 -9.10 -17.77
C LYS A 132 14.72 -9.21 -17.52
N LEU A 133 14.20 -8.43 -16.58
CA LEU A 133 12.77 -8.41 -16.28
C LEU A 133 11.99 -7.76 -17.42
N THR A 134 12.44 -6.61 -17.93
CA THR A 134 11.81 -5.93 -19.08
C THR A 134 11.84 -6.79 -20.33
N TRP A 135 12.97 -7.43 -20.65
CA TRP A 135 13.07 -8.33 -21.80
C TRP A 135 12.07 -9.50 -21.71
N ARG A 136 11.94 -10.12 -20.53
CA ARG A 136 11.01 -11.25 -20.32
C ARG A 136 9.54 -10.83 -20.32
N THR A 137 9.24 -9.61 -19.91
CA THR A 137 7.86 -9.11 -19.79
C THR A 137 7.38 -8.36 -21.04
N SER A 138 8.29 -7.92 -21.92
CA SER A 138 7.97 -7.23 -23.17
C SER A 138 6.94 -7.94 -24.07
N PRO A 139 7.03 -9.26 -24.36
CA PRO A 139 6.02 -9.91 -25.18
C PRO A 139 4.64 -9.93 -24.52
N ILE A 140 4.59 -10.05 -23.19
CA ILE A 140 3.35 -10.03 -22.41
C ILE A 140 2.76 -8.63 -22.38
N PHE A 141 3.60 -7.60 -22.24
CA PHE A 141 3.18 -6.20 -22.31
C PHE A 141 2.48 -5.89 -23.64
N ILE A 142 3.06 -6.32 -24.76
CA ILE A 142 2.49 -6.15 -26.10
C ILE A 142 1.19 -6.93 -26.23
N ALA A 143 1.17 -8.22 -25.85
CA ALA A 143 -0.03 -9.06 -25.95
C ALA A 143 -1.21 -8.50 -25.13
N VAL A 144 -0.96 -8.07 -23.89
CA VAL A 144 -1.98 -7.46 -23.04
C VAL A 144 -2.42 -6.09 -23.60
N GLY A 145 -1.50 -5.30 -24.14
CA GLY A 145 -1.83 -4.03 -24.79
C GLY A 145 -2.74 -4.22 -26.01
N LEU A 146 -2.45 -5.21 -26.86
CA LEU A 146 -3.31 -5.59 -28.00
C LEU A 146 -4.69 -6.07 -27.53
N ALA A 147 -4.74 -6.87 -26.46
CA ALA A 147 -6.00 -7.31 -25.87
C ALA A 147 -6.83 -6.13 -25.32
N ILE A 148 -6.21 -5.19 -24.62
CA ILE A 148 -6.86 -3.98 -24.12
C ILE A 148 -7.40 -3.14 -25.27
N ALA A 149 -6.57 -2.85 -26.29
CA ALA A 149 -6.97 -2.04 -27.43
C ALA A 149 -8.12 -2.68 -28.22
N GLY A 150 -7.99 -3.96 -28.59
CA GLY A 150 -9.01 -4.68 -29.34
C GLY A 150 -10.29 -4.90 -28.53
N GLY A 151 -10.16 -5.27 -27.24
CA GLY A 151 -11.29 -5.49 -26.35
C GLY A 151 -12.08 -4.22 -26.05
N CYS A 152 -11.41 -3.10 -25.75
CA CYS A 152 -12.09 -1.82 -25.53
C CYS A 152 -12.76 -1.31 -26.81
N PHE A 153 -12.11 -1.48 -27.97
CA PHE A 153 -12.73 -1.13 -29.25
C PHE A 153 -13.99 -1.99 -29.52
N ALA A 154 -13.92 -3.31 -29.29
CA ALA A 154 -15.07 -4.20 -29.44
C ALA A 154 -16.20 -3.86 -28.44
N ILE A 155 -15.88 -3.63 -27.17
CA ILE A 155 -16.86 -3.27 -26.14
C ILE A 155 -17.55 -1.95 -26.51
N SER A 156 -16.78 -0.90 -26.82
CA SER A 156 -17.34 0.42 -27.15
C SER A 156 -18.17 0.45 -28.43
N SER A 157 -17.87 -0.44 -29.39
CA SER A 157 -18.62 -0.54 -30.65
C SER A 157 -19.85 -1.45 -30.59
N LEU A 158 -19.87 -2.45 -29.71
CA LEU A 158 -20.95 -3.45 -29.63
C LEU A 158 -21.92 -3.20 -28.45
N LEU A 159 -21.42 -2.65 -27.34
CA LEU A 159 -22.19 -2.44 -26.11
C LEU A 159 -22.44 -0.95 -25.93
N TRP A 160 -23.60 -0.47 -26.36
CA TRP A 160 -24.05 0.90 -26.07
C TRP A 160 -24.13 1.17 -24.55
N GLU A 161 -24.37 0.11 -23.78
CA GLU A 161 -24.39 0.11 -22.30
C GLU A 161 -23.00 0.30 -21.65
N ASP A 162 -21.89 0.19 -22.38
CA ASP A 162 -20.56 0.47 -21.83
C ASP A 162 -20.46 1.91 -21.30
N ARG A 163 -21.17 2.85 -21.94
CA ARG A 163 -21.28 4.26 -21.52
C ARG A 163 -21.91 4.42 -20.15
N GLN A 164 -22.72 3.45 -19.71
CA GLN A 164 -23.44 3.51 -18.43
C GLN A 164 -22.72 2.73 -17.32
N TYR A 165 -22.11 1.58 -17.65
CA TYR A 165 -21.53 0.67 -16.64
C TYR A 165 -20.00 0.63 -16.59
N ASN A 166 -19.31 1.38 -17.46
CA ASN A 166 -17.84 1.44 -17.49
C ASN A 166 -17.17 0.06 -17.62
N VAL A 167 -17.76 -0.85 -18.41
CA VAL A 167 -17.29 -2.23 -18.61
C VAL A 167 -15.86 -2.26 -19.13
N SER A 168 -15.50 -1.33 -20.02
CA SER A 168 -14.14 -1.15 -20.54
C SER A 168 -13.10 -0.92 -19.43
N THR A 169 -13.48 -0.30 -18.32
CA THR A 169 -12.61 -0.07 -17.15
C THR A 169 -12.35 -1.37 -16.39
N TYR A 170 -13.39 -2.15 -16.13
CA TYR A 170 -13.25 -3.47 -15.50
C TYR A 170 -12.44 -4.42 -16.36
N TYR A 171 -12.70 -4.43 -17.67
CA TYR A 171 -11.94 -5.21 -18.65
C TYR A 171 -10.46 -4.84 -18.62
N THR A 172 -10.15 -3.55 -18.68
CA THR A 172 -8.76 -3.05 -18.62
C THR A 172 -8.07 -3.46 -17.33
N HIS A 173 -8.70 -3.31 -16.17
CA HIS A 173 -8.14 -3.78 -14.90
C HIS A 173 -7.83 -5.28 -14.92
N CYS A 174 -8.77 -6.12 -15.37
CA CYS A 174 -8.57 -7.55 -15.48
C CYS A 174 -7.35 -7.88 -16.35
N CYS A 175 -7.23 -7.26 -17.52
CA CYS A 175 -6.08 -7.41 -18.41
C CYS A 175 -4.76 -6.95 -17.77
N SER A 176 -4.75 -5.77 -17.12
CA SER A 176 -3.57 -5.25 -16.43
C SER A 176 -3.15 -6.15 -15.26
N TYR A 177 -4.08 -6.78 -14.55
CA TYR A 177 -3.76 -7.73 -13.48
C TYR A 177 -3.19 -9.05 -13.99
N LEU A 178 -3.56 -9.50 -15.20
CA LEU A 178 -2.87 -10.62 -15.85
C LEU A 178 -1.38 -10.28 -16.07
N PHE A 179 -1.08 -9.06 -16.50
CA PHE A 179 0.31 -8.59 -16.63
C PHE A 179 1.04 -8.59 -15.29
N VAL A 180 0.41 -8.13 -14.20
CA VAL A 180 0.98 -8.19 -12.84
C VAL A 180 1.30 -9.62 -12.44
N GLY A 181 0.35 -10.55 -12.62
CA GLY A 181 0.54 -11.96 -12.27
C GLY A 181 1.68 -12.62 -13.06
N CYS A 182 1.76 -12.36 -14.36
CA CYS A 182 2.85 -12.85 -15.21
C CYS A 182 4.21 -12.27 -14.79
N THR A 183 4.27 -10.96 -14.53
CA THR A 183 5.49 -10.29 -14.07
C THR A 183 5.95 -10.85 -12.73
N ASN A 184 5.03 -11.11 -11.80
CA ASN A 184 5.33 -11.74 -10.51
C ASN A 184 5.95 -13.13 -10.68
N VAL A 185 5.40 -13.96 -11.57
CA VAL A 185 5.96 -15.29 -11.87
C VAL A 185 7.40 -15.18 -12.38
N HIS A 186 7.68 -14.26 -13.31
CA HIS A 186 9.03 -14.05 -13.81
C HIS A 186 9.97 -13.49 -12.75
N ALA A 187 9.52 -12.53 -11.93
CA ALA A 187 10.30 -11.99 -10.83
C ALA A 187 10.65 -13.07 -9.79
N ARG A 188 9.70 -13.94 -9.44
CA ARG A 188 9.94 -15.07 -8.52
C ARG A 188 10.86 -16.12 -9.11
N HIS A 189 10.76 -16.40 -10.40
CA HIS A 189 11.71 -17.28 -11.08
C HIS A 189 13.11 -16.68 -10.95
N LEU A 190 13.26 -15.41 -11.28
CA LEU A 190 14.54 -14.71 -11.27
C LEU A 190 15.16 -14.67 -9.87
N PHE A 191 14.34 -14.39 -8.85
CA PHE A 191 14.71 -14.50 -7.45
C PHE A 191 15.26 -15.90 -7.11
N ARG A 192 14.55 -16.97 -7.49
CA ARG A 192 14.97 -18.34 -7.17
C ARG A 192 16.27 -18.76 -7.86
N THR A 193 16.46 -18.36 -9.11
CA THR A 193 17.60 -18.82 -9.91
C THR A 193 18.87 -18.02 -9.70
N GLU A 194 18.77 -16.71 -9.43
CA GLU A 194 19.94 -15.81 -9.47
C GLU A 194 20.31 -15.16 -8.14
N THR A 195 19.47 -15.30 -7.10
CA THR A 195 19.81 -14.79 -5.77
C THR A 195 20.38 -15.88 -4.88
N VAL A 196 21.33 -15.51 -4.02
CA VAL A 196 21.92 -16.43 -3.02
C VAL A 196 20.84 -17.02 -2.13
N ARG A 197 19.90 -16.17 -1.68
CA ARG A 197 18.80 -16.56 -0.80
C ARG A 197 17.85 -17.54 -1.49
N GLY A 198 17.50 -17.28 -2.75
CA GLY A 198 16.64 -18.15 -3.55
C GLY A 198 17.25 -19.52 -3.82
N GLN A 199 18.54 -19.56 -4.19
CA GLN A 199 19.28 -20.81 -4.39
C GLN A 199 19.40 -21.61 -3.09
N THR A 200 19.77 -20.95 -1.99
CA THR A 200 19.86 -21.58 -0.66
C THR A 200 18.52 -22.17 -0.19
N GLN A 201 17.41 -21.47 -0.43
CA GLN A 201 16.07 -21.98 -0.12
C GLN A 201 15.71 -23.20 -0.96
N THR A 202 16.06 -23.18 -2.25
CA THR A 202 15.79 -24.30 -3.18
C THR A 202 16.60 -25.53 -2.78
N LEU A 203 17.88 -25.36 -2.44
CA LEU A 203 18.74 -26.42 -1.92
C LEU A 203 18.21 -26.98 -0.60
N LYS A 204 17.76 -26.12 0.34
CA LYS A 204 17.14 -26.57 1.59
C LYS A 204 15.86 -27.37 1.34
N GLN A 205 15.01 -26.96 0.40
CA GLN A 205 13.82 -27.71 0.02
C GLN A 205 14.17 -29.06 -0.60
N GLN A 206 15.14 -29.11 -1.51
CA GLN A 206 15.61 -30.36 -2.11
C GLN A 206 16.21 -31.30 -1.07
N ALA A 207 17.02 -30.79 -0.13
CA ALA A 207 17.55 -31.58 0.98
C ALA A 207 16.45 -32.11 1.92
N GLN A 208 15.39 -31.32 2.16
CA GLN A 208 14.22 -31.77 2.93
C GLN A 208 13.40 -32.84 2.20
N LEU A 209 13.23 -32.71 0.88
CA LEU A 209 12.57 -33.71 0.03
C LEU A 209 13.38 -35.01 -0.02
N ALA A 210 14.70 -34.93 -0.13
CA ALA A 210 15.60 -36.09 -0.09
C ALA A 210 15.53 -36.85 1.25
N ARG A 211 15.30 -36.14 2.37
CA ARG A 211 15.12 -36.76 3.70
C ARG A 211 13.75 -37.43 3.90
N HIS A 212 12.74 -37.08 3.11
CA HIS A 212 11.39 -37.62 3.24
C HIS A 212 10.80 -38.00 1.86
N PRO A 213 11.27 -39.10 1.25
CA PRO A 213 10.81 -39.56 -0.06
C PRO A 213 9.32 -39.91 -0.09
N SER A 214 8.71 -40.25 1.05
CA SER A 214 7.27 -40.52 1.17
C SER A 214 6.38 -39.26 1.04
N ARG A 215 6.96 -38.06 0.98
CA ARG A 215 6.27 -36.80 0.61
C ARG A 215 6.66 -36.32 -0.79
N LEU A 216 6.79 -37.23 -1.74
CA LEU A 216 6.85 -36.90 -3.18
C LEU A 216 5.56 -36.19 -3.60
N GLN A 217 5.47 -34.88 -3.33
CA GLN A 217 4.52 -34.02 -4.00
C GLN A 217 4.92 -33.99 -5.47
N ALA A 218 4.05 -34.55 -6.32
CA ALA A 218 4.17 -34.48 -7.77
C ALA A 218 4.60 -33.06 -8.20
N PRO A 219 5.49 -32.92 -9.20
CA PRO A 219 5.92 -31.62 -9.70
C PRO A 219 4.68 -30.76 -9.96
N ARG A 220 4.58 -29.66 -9.22
CA ARG A 220 3.39 -28.81 -9.27
C ARG A 220 3.28 -28.23 -10.66
N THR A 221 2.11 -28.39 -11.29
CA THR A 221 1.86 -27.83 -12.61
C THR A 221 2.05 -26.31 -12.60
N PRO A 222 2.59 -25.71 -13.68
CA PRO A 222 2.85 -24.27 -13.78
C PRO A 222 1.58 -23.43 -13.53
N SER A 223 0.41 -23.95 -13.91
CA SER A 223 -0.89 -23.32 -13.66
C SER A 223 -1.24 -23.17 -12.18
N ARG A 224 -0.95 -24.18 -11.34
CA ARG A 224 -1.18 -24.12 -9.89
C ARG A 224 -0.24 -23.14 -9.20
N GLN A 225 0.96 -22.95 -9.75
CA GLN A 225 1.90 -21.95 -9.25
C GLN A 225 1.43 -20.53 -9.60
N TYR A 226 0.94 -20.32 -10.82
CA TYR A 226 0.32 -19.05 -11.24
C TYR A 226 -0.90 -18.70 -10.39
N LEU A 227 -1.82 -19.65 -10.18
CA LEU A 227 -3.03 -19.42 -9.37
C LEU A 227 -2.68 -19.02 -7.93
N ARG A 228 -1.67 -19.66 -7.32
CA ARG A 228 -1.22 -19.27 -5.97
C ARG A 228 -0.62 -17.87 -5.93
N VAL A 229 0.06 -17.46 -7.00
CA VAL A 229 0.62 -16.11 -7.12
C VAL A 229 -0.51 -15.09 -7.23
N LEU A 230 -1.52 -15.38 -8.05
CA LEU A 230 -2.71 -14.55 -8.17
C LEU A 230 -3.48 -14.44 -6.84
N CYS A 231 -3.61 -15.53 -6.08
CA CYS A 231 -4.20 -15.49 -4.73
C CYS A 231 -3.40 -14.63 -3.74
N HIS A 232 -2.10 -14.46 -3.94
CA HIS A 232 -1.29 -13.59 -3.08
C HIS A 232 -1.51 -12.10 -3.39
N ASP A 233 -1.79 -11.77 -4.65
CA ASP A 233 -2.04 -10.40 -5.10
C ASP A 233 -3.55 -10.03 -5.01
N LEU A 234 -4.38 -10.98 -4.56
CA LEU A 234 -5.82 -10.83 -4.38
C LEU A 234 -6.23 -9.59 -3.56
N PRO A 235 -5.56 -9.21 -2.45
CA PRO A 235 -5.95 -8.02 -1.69
C PRO A 235 -5.89 -6.73 -2.52
N LEU A 236 -4.90 -6.60 -3.41
CA LEU A 236 -4.77 -5.43 -4.28
C LEU A 236 -5.87 -5.41 -5.35
N ILE A 237 -6.13 -6.56 -5.97
CA ILE A 237 -7.19 -6.72 -6.98
C ILE A 237 -8.55 -6.43 -6.37
N VAL A 238 -8.85 -7.02 -5.21
CA VAL A 238 -10.09 -6.79 -4.47
C VAL A 238 -10.23 -5.33 -4.09
N SER A 239 -9.15 -4.67 -3.65
CA SER A 239 -9.19 -3.25 -3.30
C SER A 239 -9.50 -2.36 -4.50
N ALA A 240 -8.90 -2.62 -5.67
CA ALA A 240 -9.18 -1.85 -6.88
C ALA A 240 -10.57 -2.09 -7.46
N LEU A 241 -11.04 -3.34 -7.45
CA LEU A 241 -12.41 -3.67 -7.84
C LEU A 241 -13.42 -3.04 -6.89
N PHE A 242 -13.19 -3.15 -5.58
CA PHE A 242 -14.00 -2.49 -4.56
C PHE A 242 -14.03 -0.98 -4.76
N ALA A 243 -12.88 -0.36 -5.01
CA ALA A 243 -12.81 1.06 -5.31
C ALA A 243 -13.62 1.41 -6.55
N THR A 244 -13.46 0.67 -7.65
CA THR A 244 -14.22 0.90 -8.89
C THR A 244 -15.73 0.81 -8.64
N VAL A 245 -16.19 -0.21 -7.91
CA VAL A 245 -17.59 -0.37 -7.50
C VAL A 245 -18.03 0.78 -6.61
N TYR A 246 -17.22 1.18 -5.64
CA TYR A 246 -17.51 2.30 -4.75
C TYR A 246 -17.72 3.58 -5.55
N VAL A 247 -16.77 3.98 -6.40
CA VAL A 247 -16.91 5.22 -7.19
C VAL A 247 -18.10 5.13 -8.14
N HIS A 248 -18.35 3.96 -8.71
CA HIS A 248 -19.53 3.73 -9.54
C HIS A 248 -20.83 3.99 -8.77
N VAL A 249 -20.97 3.44 -7.56
CA VAL A 249 -22.11 3.71 -6.68
C VAL A 249 -22.20 5.20 -6.31
N VAL A 250 -21.08 5.81 -5.93
CA VAL A 250 -21.02 7.24 -5.59
C VAL A 250 -21.44 8.13 -6.77
N SER A 251 -21.09 7.76 -8.00
CA SER A 251 -21.44 8.54 -9.20
C SER A 251 -22.95 8.63 -9.44
N PHE A 252 -23.75 7.68 -8.90
CA PHE A 252 -25.22 7.73 -8.97
C PHE A 252 -25.86 8.56 -7.85
N ILE A 253 -25.09 8.96 -6.82
CA ILE A 253 -25.62 9.74 -5.69
C ILE A 253 -25.65 11.22 -6.10
N THR A 254 -26.85 11.76 -6.27
CA THR A 254 -27.02 13.20 -6.54
C THR A 254 -26.98 13.99 -5.24
N ILE A 255 -25.86 14.69 -4.99
CA ILE A 255 -25.68 15.55 -3.82
C ILE A 255 -26.30 16.92 -4.13
N LYS A 256 -27.50 17.18 -3.61
CA LYS A 256 -28.24 18.43 -3.87
C LYS A 256 -28.14 19.42 -2.71
N THR A 257 -28.00 18.92 -1.49
CA THR A 257 -27.94 19.76 -0.28
C THR A 257 -26.61 19.61 0.48
N GLN A 258 -26.30 20.59 1.32
CA GLN A 258 -25.14 20.52 2.24
C GLN A 258 -25.26 19.35 3.22
N TRP A 259 -26.48 18.98 3.61
CA TRP A 259 -26.73 17.82 4.46
C TRP A 259 -26.47 16.49 3.74
N ASP A 260 -26.81 16.40 2.46
CA ASP A 260 -26.48 15.22 1.64
C ASP A 260 -24.96 15.07 1.52
N LEU A 261 -24.23 16.19 1.38
CA LEU A 261 -22.76 16.16 1.36
C LEU A 261 -22.18 15.74 2.71
N ALA A 262 -22.69 16.29 3.81
CA ALA A 262 -22.22 15.95 5.15
C ALA A 262 -22.50 14.47 5.46
N LEU A 263 -23.68 13.96 5.09
CA LEU A 263 -24.05 12.56 5.23
C LEU A 263 -23.17 11.66 4.35
N PHE A 264 -22.94 12.06 3.10
CA PHE A 264 -22.04 11.36 2.18
C PHE A 264 -20.63 11.27 2.77
N ALA A 265 -20.06 12.39 3.22
CA ALA A 265 -18.74 12.43 3.83
C ALA A 265 -18.66 11.57 5.09
N LEU A 266 -19.68 11.61 5.95
CA LEU A 266 -19.76 10.77 7.15
C LEU A 266 -19.81 9.28 6.80
N CYS A 267 -20.61 8.90 5.79
CA CYS A 267 -20.68 7.52 5.30
C CYS A 267 -19.35 7.04 4.72
N SER A 268 -18.68 7.87 3.90
CA SER A 268 -17.37 7.56 3.33
C SER A 268 -16.28 7.42 4.38
N ILE A 269 -16.24 8.31 5.38
CA ILE A 269 -15.32 8.21 6.53
C ILE A 269 -15.61 6.95 7.35
N THR A 270 -16.89 6.65 7.60
CA THR A 270 -17.28 5.42 8.32
C THR A 270 -16.83 4.18 7.56
N MET A 271 -17.02 4.15 6.25
CA MET A 271 -16.58 3.03 5.42
C MET A 271 -15.06 2.89 5.39
N LYS A 272 -14.31 4.00 5.29
CA LYS A 272 -12.84 4.02 5.45
C LYS A 272 -12.43 3.34 6.76
N LEU A 273 -13.01 3.76 7.88
CA LEU A 273 -12.70 3.19 9.20
C LEU A 273 -13.04 1.70 9.29
N VAL A 274 -14.18 1.28 8.75
CA VAL A 274 -14.58 -0.14 8.69
C VAL A 274 -13.58 -0.96 7.89
N ILE A 275 -13.15 -0.48 6.72
CA ILE A 275 -12.15 -1.17 5.89
C ILE A 275 -10.82 -1.28 6.63
N GLN A 276 -10.36 -0.21 7.28
CA GLN A 276 -9.12 -0.22 8.06
C GLN A 276 -9.20 -1.23 9.23
N GLU A 277 -10.33 -1.29 9.95
CA GLU A 277 -10.53 -2.25 11.05
C GLU A 277 -10.64 -3.71 10.56
N LEU A 278 -11.30 -3.95 9.42
CA LEU A 278 -11.37 -5.27 8.80
C LEU A 278 -9.98 -5.73 8.34
N ALA A 279 -9.20 -4.85 7.72
CA ALA A 279 -7.82 -5.12 7.31
C ALA A 279 -6.94 -5.45 8.52
N LYS A 280 -7.03 -4.66 9.60
CA LYS A 280 -6.33 -4.92 10.87
C LYS A 280 -6.73 -6.25 11.48
N THR A 281 -8.02 -6.55 11.54
CA THR A 281 -8.53 -7.81 12.11
C THR A 281 -8.06 -9.01 11.30
N PHE A 282 -8.11 -8.92 9.98
CA PHE A 282 -7.60 -9.94 9.06
C PHE A 282 -6.10 -10.16 9.27
N LEU A 283 -5.31 -9.08 9.28
CA LEU A 283 -3.86 -9.13 9.46
C LEU A 283 -3.48 -9.63 10.85
N PHE A 284 -4.23 -9.30 11.90
CA PHE A 284 -3.99 -9.75 13.27
C PHE A 284 -4.30 -11.24 13.47
N LYS A 285 -5.30 -11.79 12.75
CA LYS A 285 -5.68 -13.20 12.81
C LYS A 285 -4.65 -14.15 12.18
N GLN A 286 -3.72 -13.64 11.35
CA GLN A 286 -2.70 -14.48 10.71
C GLN A 286 -1.72 -15.07 11.75
N ARG A 287 -1.28 -16.32 11.53
CA ARG A 287 -0.41 -17.04 12.48
C ARG A 287 1.04 -16.53 12.53
N ARG A 288 1.45 -15.72 11.55
CA ARG A 288 2.78 -15.10 11.47
C ARG A 288 2.63 -13.58 11.46
N THR A 289 3.64 -12.87 11.95
CA THR A 289 3.76 -11.43 11.82
C THR A 289 3.69 -11.06 10.33
N PRO A 290 2.69 -10.27 9.90
CA PRO A 290 2.56 -9.90 8.49
C PRO A 290 3.76 -9.06 8.05
N HIS A 291 4.25 -9.31 6.84
CA HIS A 291 5.29 -8.48 6.26
C HIS A 291 4.76 -7.06 6.02
N MET A 292 5.64 -6.06 6.16
CA MET A 292 5.32 -4.65 5.91
C MET A 292 4.62 -4.43 4.57
N ARG A 293 5.06 -5.15 3.53
CA ARG A 293 4.45 -5.12 2.18
C ARG A 293 2.99 -5.55 2.20
N THR A 294 2.67 -6.66 2.88
CA THR A 294 1.30 -7.15 3.03
C THR A 294 0.45 -6.18 3.84
N MET A 295 1.03 -5.56 4.88
CA MET A 295 0.35 -4.52 5.66
C MET A 295 0.03 -3.30 4.79
N ALA A 296 1.00 -2.78 4.04
CA ALA A 296 0.81 -1.64 3.13
C ALA A 296 -0.24 -1.94 2.05
N ILE A 297 -0.19 -3.11 1.41
CA ILE A 297 -1.17 -3.47 0.37
C ILE A 297 -2.59 -3.56 0.94
N THR A 298 -2.75 -4.17 2.12
CA THR A 298 -4.08 -4.46 2.67
C THR A 298 -4.72 -3.24 3.35
N VAL A 299 -3.91 -2.33 3.88
CA VAL A 299 -4.39 -1.14 4.61
C VAL A 299 -4.33 0.13 3.74
N ALA A 300 -3.22 0.41 3.06
CA ALA A 300 -3.04 1.68 2.36
C ALA A 300 -3.81 1.75 1.04
N ALA A 301 -3.77 0.71 0.21
CA ALA A 301 -4.42 0.74 -1.10
C ALA A 301 -5.92 1.09 -1.05
N PRO A 302 -6.77 0.39 -0.27
CA PRO A 302 -8.19 0.73 -0.25
C PRO A 302 -8.45 2.10 0.41
N THR A 303 -7.63 2.51 1.39
CA THR A 303 -7.74 3.82 2.03
C THR A 303 -7.49 4.96 1.02
N ILE A 304 -6.37 4.91 0.29
CA ILE A 304 -6.04 5.90 -0.76
C ILE A 304 -7.16 5.99 -1.81
N LEU A 305 -7.68 4.84 -2.23
CA LEU A 305 -8.71 4.78 -3.26
C LEU A 305 -10.03 5.41 -2.79
N VAL A 306 -10.50 5.11 -1.58
CA VAL A 306 -11.74 5.71 -1.04
C VAL A 306 -11.56 7.21 -0.79
N ASP A 307 -10.44 7.62 -0.19
CA ASP A 307 -10.19 9.01 0.21
C ASP A 307 -10.10 9.96 -0.97
N THR A 308 -9.48 9.52 -2.07
CA THR A 308 -9.35 10.34 -3.28
C THR A 308 -10.71 10.65 -3.89
N GLN A 309 -11.63 9.69 -3.81
CA GLN A 309 -12.94 9.82 -4.42
C GLN A 309 -13.85 10.70 -3.57
N LEU A 310 -13.80 10.51 -2.25
CA LEU A 310 -14.42 11.43 -1.30
C LEU A 310 -13.90 12.87 -1.50
N ARG A 311 -12.57 13.07 -1.57
CA ARG A 311 -11.96 14.39 -1.75
C ARG A 311 -12.29 15.01 -3.10
N THR A 312 -12.31 14.24 -4.19
CA THR A 312 -12.71 14.74 -5.52
C THR A 312 -14.15 15.24 -5.50
N VAL A 313 -15.08 14.49 -4.88
CA VAL A 313 -16.48 14.90 -4.73
C VAL A 313 -16.63 16.16 -3.87
N LEU A 314 -15.89 16.25 -2.75
CA LEU A 314 -15.91 17.43 -1.89
C LEU A 314 -15.36 18.69 -2.59
N LEU A 315 -14.28 18.55 -3.36
CA LEU A 315 -13.64 19.66 -4.08
C LEU A 315 -14.45 20.15 -5.29
N CYS A 316 -15.38 19.35 -5.81
CA CYS A 316 -16.34 19.79 -6.82
C CYS A 316 -17.40 20.77 -6.28
N GLN A 317 -17.36 21.15 -4.99
CA GLN A 317 -18.31 22.10 -4.41
C GLN A 317 -17.80 23.56 -4.45
N ASP A 318 -18.68 24.48 -4.83
CA ASP A 318 -18.38 25.84 -5.33
C ASP A 318 -17.92 26.90 -4.29
N SER A 319 -17.54 26.54 -3.06
CA SER A 319 -17.26 27.56 -2.02
C SER A 319 -15.91 27.41 -1.32
N ALA A 320 -14.92 28.20 -1.76
CA ALA A 320 -13.56 28.22 -1.21
C ALA A 320 -13.50 28.51 0.31
N SER A 321 -14.39 29.37 0.82
CA SER A 321 -14.48 29.66 2.26
C SER A 321 -15.00 28.47 3.06
N MET A 322 -15.95 27.72 2.53
CA MET A 322 -16.44 26.48 3.14
C MET A 322 -15.38 25.37 3.05
N THR A 323 -14.61 25.31 1.96
CA THR A 323 -13.48 24.38 1.83
C THR A 323 -12.45 24.62 2.94
N LEU A 324 -12.12 25.88 3.24
CA LEU A 324 -11.18 26.22 4.31
C LEU A 324 -11.71 25.88 5.71
N VAL A 325 -12.97 26.24 6.01
CA VAL A 325 -13.60 25.89 7.30
C VAL A 325 -13.70 24.38 7.47
N SER A 326 -14.10 23.66 6.42
CA SER A 326 -14.17 22.19 6.45
C SER A 326 -12.78 21.56 6.66
N SER A 327 -11.73 22.15 6.08
CA SER A 327 -10.35 21.69 6.28
C SER A 327 -9.87 21.88 7.72
N LEU A 328 -10.20 23.01 8.37
CA LEU A 328 -9.88 23.23 9.78
C LEU A 328 -10.63 22.28 10.72
N VAL A 329 -11.91 22.00 10.43
CA VAL A 329 -12.71 21.04 11.20
C VAL A 329 -12.18 19.62 11.01
N LEU A 330 -11.83 19.23 9.78
CA LEU A 330 -11.22 17.93 9.47
C LEU A 330 -9.87 17.78 10.18
N ALA A 331 -9.02 18.81 10.13
CA ALA A 331 -7.75 18.85 10.85
C ALA A 331 -7.93 18.66 12.37
N ALA A 332 -8.87 19.38 12.99
CA ALA A 332 -9.15 19.23 14.42
C ALA A 332 -9.66 17.82 14.76
N ALA A 333 -10.57 17.29 13.94
CA ALA A 333 -11.10 15.93 14.11
C ALA A 333 -10.01 14.87 13.95
N GLU A 334 -9.08 15.06 13.01
CA GLU A 334 -7.97 14.14 12.79
C GLU A 334 -7.01 14.12 13.96
N ILE A 335 -6.57 15.29 14.46
CA ILE A 335 -5.72 15.38 15.67
C ILE A 335 -6.39 14.64 16.83
N PHE A 336 -7.68 14.89 17.05
CA PHE A 336 -8.44 14.24 18.11
C PHE A 336 -8.48 12.72 17.93
N MET A 337 -8.77 12.24 16.72
CA MET A 337 -8.84 10.81 16.40
C MET A 337 -7.47 10.13 16.56
N ARG A 338 -6.39 10.71 16.05
CA ARG A 338 -5.03 10.14 16.14
C ARG A 338 -4.52 10.14 17.57
N THR A 339 -4.74 11.22 18.31
CA THR A 339 -4.39 11.30 19.73
C THR A 339 -5.15 10.26 20.55
N SER A 340 -6.47 10.14 20.31
CA SER A 340 -7.33 9.18 21.01
C SER A 340 -6.94 7.73 20.70
N LYS A 341 -6.70 7.40 19.43
CA LYS A 341 -6.25 6.06 19.03
C LYS A 341 -4.87 5.74 19.60
N SER A 342 -3.93 6.68 19.56
CA SER A 342 -2.59 6.52 20.13
C SER A 342 -2.65 6.25 21.64
N ALA A 343 -3.49 7.00 22.36
CA ALA A 343 -3.75 6.78 23.78
C ALA A 343 -4.39 5.40 24.05
N TYR A 344 -5.37 4.99 23.22
CA TYR A 344 -5.99 3.67 23.31
C TYR A 344 -5.00 2.53 23.07
N VAL A 345 -4.12 2.64 22.06
CA VAL A 345 -3.06 1.65 21.79
C VAL A 345 -2.09 1.59 22.96
N ARG A 346 -1.69 2.73 23.52
CA ARG A 346 -0.85 2.77 24.72
C ARG A 346 -1.51 2.08 25.91
N TRP A 347 -2.78 2.35 26.15
CA TRP A 347 -3.56 1.69 27.20
C TRP A 347 -3.64 0.17 26.97
N ARG A 348 -3.92 -0.26 25.73
CA ARG A 348 -4.00 -1.68 25.36
C ARG A 348 -2.66 -2.38 25.52
N THR A 349 -1.56 -1.76 25.12
CA THR A 349 -0.19 -2.26 25.33
C THR A 349 0.11 -2.43 26.81
N ARG A 350 -0.19 -1.42 27.64
CA ARG A 350 -0.05 -1.51 29.11
C ARG A 350 -0.88 -2.65 29.68
N ARG A 351 -2.11 -2.84 29.21
CA ARG A 351 -2.99 -3.92 29.66
C ARG A 351 -2.47 -5.31 29.28
N ILE A 352 -1.91 -5.47 28.08
CA ILE A 352 -1.29 -6.74 27.64
C ILE A 352 -0.04 -7.04 28.46
N MET A 353 0.78 -6.02 28.72
CA MET A 353 1.99 -6.15 29.56
C MET A 353 1.66 -6.39 31.04
N ALA A 354 0.52 -5.90 31.52
CA ALA A 354 0.03 -6.10 32.89
C ALA A 354 -0.70 -7.44 33.10
N GLN A 355 -1.00 -8.20 32.04
CA GLN A 355 -1.56 -9.54 32.21
C GLN A 355 -0.46 -10.48 32.72
N PRO A 356 -0.68 -11.19 33.84
CA PRO A 356 0.26 -12.19 34.30
C PRO A 356 0.46 -13.25 33.20
N PRO A 357 1.69 -13.78 33.00
CA PRO A 357 1.93 -14.79 31.99
C PRO A 357 0.91 -15.90 32.18
N GLN A 358 0.17 -16.19 31.11
CA GLN A 358 -0.80 -17.27 31.08
C GLN A 358 -0.04 -18.56 31.39
N GLN A 359 0.04 -18.93 32.67
CA GLN A 359 0.36 -20.28 33.09
C GLN A 359 -0.66 -21.14 32.34
N GLN A 360 -0.17 -21.87 31.34
CA GLN A 360 -0.91 -23.00 30.80
C GLN A 360 -1.46 -23.74 32.01
N LYS A 361 -2.79 -23.81 32.11
CA LYS A 361 -3.51 -24.61 33.09
C LYS A 361 -2.71 -25.88 33.33
N ALA A 362 -2.02 -25.94 34.48
CA ALA A 362 -1.48 -27.20 34.94
C ALA A 362 -2.73 -28.05 35.18
N VAL A 363 -2.99 -28.96 34.26
CA VAL A 363 -3.91 -30.06 34.52
C VAL A 363 -3.28 -30.80 35.69
N SER A 364 -3.78 -30.55 36.89
CA SER A 364 -3.44 -31.35 38.07
C SER A 364 -3.76 -32.80 37.72
N PRO A 365 -2.79 -33.73 37.76
CA PRO A 365 -3.12 -35.13 37.69
C PRO A 365 -3.73 -35.50 39.03
N SER A 366 -5.06 -35.60 39.09
CA SER A 366 -5.71 -36.28 40.19
C SER A 366 -5.31 -37.75 40.13
N SER A 367 -4.40 -38.11 41.04
CA SER A 367 -4.35 -39.36 41.79
C SER A 367 -4.64 -40.67 41.04
N GLY A 368 -3.58 -41.49 40.94
CA GLY A 368 -3.71 -42.95 40.89
C GLY A 368 -3.17 -43.56 39.60
N GLU A 369 -1.85 -43.67 39.48
CA GLU A 369 -1.13 -44.81 38.88
C GLU A 369 0.36 -44.48 38.71
N THR A 370 1.22 -45.36 39.22
CA THR A 370 2.69 -45.24 39.22
C THR A 370 3.26 -45.20 37.80
N PRO A 371 3.87 -44.10 37.33
CA PRO A 371 4.55 -44.07 36.05
C PRO A 371 6.06 -44.30 36.22
N SER A 372 6.61 -45.24 35.46
CA SER A 372 8.04 -45.57 35.41
C SER A 372 8.95 -44.35 35.24
N GLU A 373 10.10 -44.35 35.92
CA GLU A 373 11.09 -43.27 35.96
C GLU A 373 11.51 -42.76 34.56
N SER A 374 11.48 -43.63 33.54
CA SER A 374 11.84 -43.28 32.16
C SER A 374 10.92 -42.23 31.53
N LYS A 375 9.62 -42.18 31.91
CA LYS A 375 8.70 -41.13 31.45
C LYS A 375 8.90 -39.80 32.17
N ARG A 376 9.33 -39.80 33.43
CA ARG A 376 9.66 -38.58 34.18
C ARG A 376 10.91 -37.90 33.62
N VAL A 377 11.94 -38.66 33.25
CA VAL A 377 13.15 -38.09 32.63
C VAL A 377 12.83 -37.53 31.24
N ARG A 378 12.01 -38.18 30.41
CA ARG A 378 11.61 -37.64 29.10
C ARG A 378 10.70 -36.41 29.21
N ALA A 379 9.81 -36.36 30.20
CA ALA A 379 8.99 -35.19 30.50
C ALA A 379 9.81 -34.05 31.13
N ALA A 380 10.82 -34.35 31.96
CA ALA A 380 11.75 -33.37 32.50
C ALA A 380 12.71 -32.84 31.43
N LEU A 381 13.15 -33.68 30.48
CA LEU A 381 13.96 -33.26 29.34
C LEU A 381 13.16 -32.39 28.35
N GLN A 382 11.87 -32.71 28.13
CA GLN A 382 10.92 -31.86 27.38
C GLN A 382 10.61 -30.54 28.11
N ARG A 383 10.53 -30.57 29.45
CA ARG A 383 10.29 -29.39 30.27
C ARG A 383 11.54 -28.49 30.34
N SER A 384 12.74 -29.08 30.31
CA SER A 384 14.03 -28.37 30.26
C SER A 384 14.35 -27.78 28.87
N THR A 385 13.72 -28.29 27.79
CA THR A 385 13.75 -27.65 26.46
C THR A 385 12.65 -26.60 26.23
N SER A 386 11.69 -26.48 27.15
CA SER A 386 10.54 -25.58 27.01
C SER A 386 10.69 -24.24 27.74
N THR A 387 11.71 -24.07 28.57
CA THR A 387 11.99 -22.82 29.31
C THR A 387 12.55 -21.71 28.42
N MET A 388 13.00 -22.01 27.21
CA MET A 388 13.60 -21.05 26.27
C MET A 388 12.60 -20.46 25.25
N ILE A 389 11.30 -20.81 25.32
CA ILE A 389 10.25 -20.38 24.36
C ILE A 389 9.19 -19.47 25.02
N LEU A 390 9.20 -19.33 26.35
CA LEU A 390 8.15 -18.59 27.09
C LEU A 390 8.37 -17.06 27.14
N VAL A 391 9.62 -16.61 26.95
CA VAL A 391 9.92 -15.23 26.51
C VAL A 391 9.73 -15.28 24.99
N ASP A 392 8.57 -14.98 24.42
CA ASP A 392 8.33 -13.65 23.82
C ASP A 392 6.88 -13.52 23.28
N VAL A 393 5.91 -14.37 23.66
CA VAL A 393 4.57 -14.34 23.04
C VAL A 393 3.81 -13.04 23.34
N THR A 394 3.97 -12.51 24.55
CA THR A 394 3.34 -11.26 24.97
C THR A 394 3.97 -10.05 24.29
N GLN A 395 5.29 -10.05 24.14
CA GLN A 395 6.03 -8.96 23.53
C GLN A 395 5.95 -9.00 21.99
N ASP A 396 5.89 -10.18 21.36
CA ASP A 396 5.51 -10.34 19.95
C ASP A 396 4.10 -9.78 19.66
N ARG A 397 3.12 -10.04 20.55
CA ARG A 397 1.76 -9.46 20.41
C ARG A 397 1.76 -7.94 20.50
N VAL A 398 2.53 -7.37 21.42
CA VAL A 398 2.65 -5.91 21.56
C VAL A 398 3.36 -5.30 20.36
N GLN A 399 4.49 -5.89 19.92
CA GLN A 399 5.23 -5.42 18.76
C GLN A 399 4.37 -5.48 17.49
N ARG A 400 3.57 -6.54 17.33
CA ARG A 400 2.61 -6.65 16.22
C ARG A 400 1.51 -5.61 16.28
N LEU A 401 0.97 -5.31 17.46
CA LEU A 401 -0.05 -4.27 17.63
C LEU A 401 0.52 -2.89 17.27
N LEU A 402 1.72 -2.57 17.75
CA LEU A 402 2.40 -1.30 17.45
C LEU A 402 2.74 -1.19 15.96
N ALA A 403 3.21 -2.27 15.33
CA ALA A 403 3.49 -2.29 13.90
C ALA A 403 2.22 -2.11 13.05
N LEU A 404 1.09 -2.72 13.43
CA LEU A 404 -0.18 -2.52 12.73
C LEU A 404 -0.70 -1.09 12.88
N TYR A 405 -0.58 -0.50 14.07
CA TYR A 405 -0.95 0.90 14.28
C TYR A 405 -0.05 1.85 13.47
N ALA A 406 1.26 1.65 13.49
CA ALA A 406 2.18 2.44 12.70
C ALA A 406 1.92 2.29 11.19
N ALA A 407 1.58 1.08 10.72
CA ALA A 407 1.18 0.86 9.32
C ALA A 407 -0.10 1.59 8.94
N GLU A 408 -1.09 1.61 9.84
CA GLU A 408 -2.33 2.37 9.67
C GLU A 408 -2.05 3.86 9.60
N ALA A 409 -1.30 4.42 10.56
CA ALA A 409 -0.95 5.84 10.56
C ALA A 409 -0.16 6.23 9.29
N TYR A 410 0.82 5.42 8.88
CA TYR A 410 1.53 5.62 7.62
C TYR A 410 0.59 5.60 6.42
N ALA A 411 -0.28 4.60 6.35
CA ALA A 411 -1.24 4.44 5.28
C ALA A 411 -2.20 5.63 5.18
N ASP A 412 -2.65 6.16 6.33
CA ASP A 412 -3.53 7.32 6.43
C ASP A 412 -2.85 8.57 5.86
N MET A 413 -1.63 8.87 6.31
CA MET A 413 -0.87 10.02 5.80
C MET A 413 -0.64 9.91 4.29
N TYR A 414 -0.23 8.73 3.79
CA TYR A 414 -0.08 8.50 2.35
C TYR A 414 -1.40 8.67 1.60
N ALA A 415 -2.50 8.14 2.15
CA ALA A 415 -3.84 8.29 1.59
C ALA A 415 -4.21 9.75 1.45
N GLU A 416 -3.97 10.56 2.46
CA GLU A 416 -4.32 11.97 2.43
C GLU A 416 -3.53 12.75 1.38
N TYR A 417 -2.20 12.72 1.41
CA TYR A 417 -1.39 13.48 0.45
C TYR A 417 -1.62 13.05 -0.99
N ILE A 418 -1.70 11.74 -1.24
CA ILE A 418 -1.97 11.21 -2.58
C ILE A 418 -3.39 11.56 -2.99
N ALA A 419 -4.39 11.44 -2.11
CA ALA A 419 -5.76 11.79 -2.40
C ALA A 419 -5.94 13.26 -2.72
N MET A 420 -5.33 14.16 -1.95
CA MET A 420 -5.28 15.59 -2.25
C MET A 420 -4.68 15.80 -3.64
N GLY A 421 -3.45 15.34 -3.86
CA GLY A 421 -2.74 15.57 -5.12
C GLY A 421 -3.46 14.98 -6.33
N CYS A 422 -3.97 13.75 -6.24
CA CYS A 422 -4.75 13.12 -7.30
C CYS A 422 -6.06 13.87 -7.57
N SER A 423 -6.81 14.26 -6.55
CA SER A 423 -8.08 15.01 -6.71
C SER A 423 -7.82 16.35 -7.40
N TYR A 424 -6.77 17.08 -7.01
CA TYR A 424 -6.39 18.32 -7.68
C TYR A 424 -5.96 18.11 -9.12
N GLY A 425 -5.20 17.06 -9.41
CA GLY A 425 -4.80 16.71 -10.78
C GLY A 425 -6.01 16.41 -11.65
N ILE A 426 -6.95 15.59 -11.15
CA ILE A 426 -8.20 15.27 -11.84
C ILE A 426 -8.98 16.55 -12.16
N LEU A 427 -9.20 17.43 -11.18
CA LEU A 427 -9.89 18.69 -11.41
C LEU A 427 -9.16 19.59 -12.41
N TYR A 428 -7.84 19.70 -12.28
CA TYR A 428 -7.03 20.53 -13.17
C TYR A 428 -7.11 20.06 -14.63
N PHE A 429 -6.99 18.76 -14.88
CA PHE A 429 -6.96 18.22 -16.25
C PHE A 429 -8.35 17.96 -16.85
N PHE A 430 -9.37 17.65 -16.03
CA PHE A 430 -10.65 17.16 -16.53
C PHE A 430 -11.83 18.15 -16.36
N SER A 431 -11.78 19.13 -15.44
CA SER A 431 -12.93 20.03 -15.17
C SER A 431 -13.43 20.84 -16.38
N LYS A 432 -12.53 21.33 -17.22
CA LYS A 432 -12.85 22.13 -18.42
C LYS A 432 -12.66 21.36 -19.72
N HIS A 433 -12.59 20.03 -19.64
CA HIS A 433 -12.23 19.21 -20.79
C HIS A 433 -13.48 18.78 -21.59
N PRO A 434 -13.47 18.87 -22.93
CA PRO A 434 -14.65 18.58 -23.76
C PRO A 434 -15.14 17.13 -23.67
N LYS A 435 -14.27 16.20 -23.27
CA LYS A 435 -14.59 14.77 -23.10
C LYS A 435 -14.91 14.35 -21.66
N TYR A 436 -14.84 15.25 -20.68
CA TYR A 436 -15.10 14.90 -19.28
C TYR A 436 -16.27 15.72 -18.70
N GLU A 437 -17.08 15.10 -17.85
CA GLU A 437 -18.21 15.68 -17.11
C GLU A 437 -17.85 15.78 -15.62
N ILE A 438 -17.16 16.86 -15.25
CA ILE A 438 -16.86 17.17 -13.85
C ILE A 438 -17.41 18.55 -13.54
N GLY A 439 -18.40 18.62 -12.64
CA GLY A 439 -18.93 19.91 -12.15
C GLY A 439 -20.07 20.52 -12.98
N ALA A 440 -21.02 19.72 -13.50
CA ALA A 440 -22.25 20.22 -14.16
C ALA A 440 -23.26 20.92 -13.19
N GLY A 441 -22.75 21.57 -12.14
CA GLY A 441 -23.52 22.33 -11.15
C GLY A 441 -23.07 23.78 -10.95
N GLY A 442 -22.13 24.30 -11.74
CA GLY A 442 -21.62 25.66 -11.59
C GLY A 442 -21.35 26.34 -12.94
N VAL A 443 -22.17 27.32 -13.27
CA VAL A 443 -22.02 28.18 -14.46
C VAL A 443 -20.66 28.89 -14.40
N VAL A 444 -19.71 28.47 -15.22
CA VAL A 444 -18.50 29.25 -15.48
C VAL A 444 -18.93 30.50 -16.26
N SER A 445 -19.08 31.60 -15.53
CA SER A 445 -19.30 32.92 -16.09
C SER A 445 -18.10 33.29 -16.97
N THR A 446 -18.37 33.52 -18.24
CA THR A 446 -17.44 33.93 -19.28
C THR A 446 -16.87 35.31 -18.98
N THR A 447 -15.64 35.40 -18.45
CA THR A 447 -14.82 36.61 -18.61
C THR A 447 -13.32 36.28 -18.45
N ASP A 448 -12.56 36.37 -19.54
CA ASP A 448 -11.16 35.91 -19.68
C ASP A 448 -10.09 36.66 -18.85
N ARG A 449 -10.49 37.61 -18.00
CA ARG A 449 -9.57 38.38 -17.14
C ARG A 449 -9.71 38.05 -15.64
N SER A 450 -10.79 37.37 -15.24
CA SER A 450 -11.04 36.90 -13.86
C SER A 450 -10.56 35.45 -13.62
N ALA A 451 -10.22 34.71 -14.69
CA ALA A 451 -9.78 33.32 -14.61
C ALA A 451 -8.41 33.17 -13.92
N MET A 452 -7.49 34.13 -14.13
CA MET A 452 -6.12 34.06 -13.60
C MET A 452 -6.05 34.43 -12.11
N THR A 453 -6.84 35.41 -11.67
CA THR A 453 -7.01 35.75 -10.25
C THR A 453 -7.76 34.65 -9.49
N SER A 454 -8.75 34.02 -10.12
CA SER A 454 -9.47 32.85 -9.57
C SER A 454 -8.58 31.61 -9.40
N HIS A 455 -7.74 31.29 -10.40
CA HIS A 455 -6.75 30.20 -10.29
C HIS A 455 -5.73 30.44 -9.17
N TRP A 456 -5.26 31.68 -8.99
CA TRP A 456 -4.33 32.03 -7.92
C TRP A 456 -4.95 31.86 -6.53
N SER A 457 -6.19 32.34 -6.33
CA SER A 457 -6.91 32.13 -5.06
C SER A 457 -7.19 30.66 -4.76
N TYR A 458 -7.47 29.86 -5.80
CA TYR A 458 -7.68 28.42 -5.67
C TYR A 458 -6.38 27.71 -5.30
N MET A 459 -5.27 28.00 -6.01
CA MET A 459 -3.95 27.46 -5.69
C MET A 459 -3.46 27.86 -4.29
N ALA A 460 -3.74 29.10 -3.85
CA ALA A 460 -3.44 29.54 -2.49
C ALA A 460 -4.25 28.77 -1.43
N THR A 461 -5.53 28.51 -1.69
CA THR A 461 -6.39 27.72 -0.80
C THR A 461 -5.90 26.27 -0.70
N VAL A 462 -5.53 25.67 -1.84
CA VAL A 462 -4.95 24.32 -1.90
C VAL A 462 -3.61 24.24 -1.17
N ALA A 463 -2.71 25.20 -1.41
CA ALA A 463 -1.42 25.25 -0.73
C ALA A 463 -1.58 25.40 0.79
N LEU A 464 -2.55 26.22 1.23
CA LEU A 464 -2.88 26.37 2.64
C LEU A 464 -3.45 25.09 3.23
N GLN A 465 -4.36 24.41 2.54
CA GLN A 465 -4.94 23.14 2.98
C GLN A 465 -3.87 22.05 3.14
N VAL A 466 -2.94 21.93 2.17
CA VAL A 466 -1.79 21.03 2.27
C VAL A 466 -0.87 21.44 3.43
N GLY A 467 -0.64 22.74 3.63
CA GLY A 467 0.18 23.25 4.72
C GLY A 467 -0.39 22.94 6.11
N ILE A 468 -1.71 23.08 6.27
CA ILE A 468 -2.42 22.71 7.50
C ILE A 468 -2.28 21.21 7.76
N GLU A 469 -2.48 20.37 6.74
CA GLU A 469 -2.35 18.92 6.85
C GLU A 469 -0.93 18.52 7.30
N VAL A 470 0.10 19.09 6.66
CA VAL A 470 1.51 18.86 7.02
C VAL A 470 1.78 19.21 8.49
N LEU A 471 1.21 20.31 8.98
CA LEU A 471 1.37 20.72 10.37
C LEU A 471 0.66 19.76 11.33
N VAL A 472 -0.57 19.39 11.01
CA VAL A 472 -1.39 18.45 11.80
C VAL A 472 -0.69 17.09 11.90
N ASP A 473 -0.24 16.56 10.77
CA ASP A 473 0.48 15.30 10.67
C ASP A 473 1.77 15.30 11.46
N PHE A 474 2.51 16.41 11.41
CA PHE A 474 3.73 16.57 12.17
C PHE A 474 3.46 16.50 13.68
N LEU A 475 2.44 17.21 14.16
CA LEU A 475 2.05 17.21 15.57
C LEU A 475 1.53 15.84 16.00
N ALA A 476 0.70 15.19 15.19
CA ALA A 476 0.19 13.85 15.46
C ALA A 476 1.33 12.81 15.53
N CYS A 477 2.26 12.84 14.56
CA CYS A 477 3.45 11.99 14.56
C CYS A 477 4.30 12.19 15.82
N ALA A 478 4.49 13.44 16.26
CA ALA A 478 5.24 13.74 17.48
C ALA A 478 4.58 13.11 18.71
N VAL A 479 3.26 13.24 18.85
CA VAL A 479 2.47 12.61 19.94
C VAL A 479 2.56 11.09 19.87
N GLU A 480 2.48 10.51 18.67
CA GLU A 480 2.56 9.06 18.45
C GLU A 480 3.93 8.49 18.84
N ILE A 481 5.02 9.18 18.48
CA ILE A 481 6.39 8.79 18.88
C ILE A 481 6.55 8.90 20.40
N GLN A 482 5.98 9.93 21.04
CA GLN A 482 5.99 10.05 22.51
C GLN A 482 5.25 8.90 23.19
N HIS A 483 4.24 8.32 22.54
CA HIS A 483 3.53 7.13 23.00
C HIS A 483 4.26 5.80 22.75
N GLY A 484 5.43 5.83 22.11
CA GLY A 484 6.30 4.67 21.89
C GLY A 484 6.05 3.96 20.57
N ILE A 485 5.44 4.63 19.60
CA ILE A 485 5.24 4.10 18.24
C ILE A 485 6.53 4.30 17.46
N ASP A 486 7.09 3.21 16.94
CA ASP A 486 8.31 3.22 16.14
C ASP A 486 7.99 3.14 14.65
N PHE A 487 8.15 4.28 13.98
CA PHE A 487 8.00 4.42 12.53
C PHE A 487 9.24 3.95 11.74
N GLU A 488 10.41 3.79 12.36
CA GLU A 488 11.64 3.43 11.65
C GLU A 488 11.61 2.01 11.07
N ASN A 489 10.80 1.10 11.63
CA ASN A 489 10.58 -0.24 11.06
C ASN A 489 10.01 -0.22 9.63
N PHE A 490 9.40 0.91 9.21
CA PHE A 490 8.89 1.06 7.83
C PHE A 490 9.97 1.49 6.81
N ASN A 491 11.19 1.78 7.26
CA ASN A 491 12.24 2.28 6.38
C ASN A 491 12.93 1.21 5.54
N GLN A 492 12.82 -0.07 5.92
CA GLN A 492 13.53 -1.16 5.24
C GLN A 492 13.00 -1.44 3.82
N ASP A 493 11.73 -1.09 3.54
CA ASP A 493 11.06 -1.31 2.26
C ASP A 493 10.63 0.02 1.57
N ASP A 494 11.31 1.15 1.87
CA ASP A 494 10.94 2.51 1.40
C ASP A 494 10.77 2.60 -0.14
N ALA A 495 11.68 1.99 -0.91
CA ALA A 495 11.59 1.99 -2.38
C ALA A 495 10.37 1.20 -2.89
N PHE A 496 10.08 0.04 -2.30
CA PHE A 496 8.89 -0.74 -2.65
C PHE A 496 7.63 0.06 -2.35
N LEU A 497 7.57 0.67 -1.16
CA LEU A 497 6.41 1.44 -0.72
C LEU A 497 6.16 2.63 -1.64
N ALA A 498 7.21 3.39 -1.99
CA ALA A 498 7.11 4.53 -2.89
C ALA A 498 6.52 4.13 -4.26
N VAL A 499 7.04 3.08 -4.89
CA VAL A 499 6.54 2.64 -6.20
C VAL A 499 5.16 1.98 -6.08
N PHE A 500 4.86 1.31 -4.98
CA PHE A 500 3.52 0.78 -4.72
C PHE A 500 2.48 1.90 -4.64
N MET A 501 2.79 2.98 -3.93
CA MET A 501 1.92 4.15 -3.86
C MET A 501 1.69 4.82 -5.22
N VAL A 502 2.71 4.85 -6.08
CA VAL A 502 2.56 5.26 -7.49
C VAL A 502 1.51 4.39 -8.19
N ALA A 503 1.60 3.06 -8.08
CA ALA A 503 0.64 2.17 -8.74
C ALA A 503 -0.80 2.40 -8.26
N VAL A 504 -1.00 2.64 -6.96
CA VAL A 504 -2.33 2.98 -6.40
C VAL A 504 -2.82 4.34 -6.92
N ALA A 505 -1.97 5.35 -6.97
CA ALA A 505 -2.31 6.67 -7.51
C ALA A 505 -2.71 6.61 -8.99
N LEU A 506 -2.01 5.79 -9.80
CA LEU A 506 -2.34 5.57 -11.21
C LEU A 506 -3.69 4.88 -11.39
N ILE A 507 -4.00 3.85 -10.58
CA ILE A 507 -5.34 3.21 -10.55
C ILE A 507 -6.40 4.26 -10.24
N ASN A 508 -6.14 5.16 -9.30
CA ASN A 508 -7.10 6.17 -8.88
C ASN A 508 -7.44 7.17 -9.99
N VAL A 509 -6.42 7.70 -10.68
CA VAL A 509 -6.60 8.58 -11.85
C VAL A 509 -7.33 7.83 -12.96
N HIS A 510 -6.99 6.55 -13.17
CA HIS A 510 -7.65 5.73 -14.18
C HIS A 510 -9.15 5.54 -13.88
N ILE A 511 -9.51 5.11 -12.66
CA ILE A 511 -10.91 4.96 -12.23
C ILE A 511 -11.66 6.30 -12.41
N SER A 512 -11.08 7.39 -11.92
CA SER A 512 -11.71 8.72 -11.99
C SER A 512 -11.90 9.17 -13.44
N SER A 513 -10.86 9.03 -14.28
CA SER A 513 -10.94 9.37 -15.70
C SER A 513 -12.00 8.55 -16.43
N SER A 514 -12.21 7.27 -16.06
CA SER A 514 -13.25 6.46 -16.69
C SER A 514 -14.65 6.95 -16.32
N ILE A 515 -14.87 7.25 -15.05
CA ILE A 515 -16.21 7.58 -14.54
C ILE A 515 -16.68 8.95 -15.03
N TYR A 516 -15.76 9.91 -15.12
CA TYR A 516 -16.09 11.23 -15.61
C TYR A 516 -16.06 11.34 -17.14
N LEU A 517 -15.74 10.27 -17.87
CA LEU A 517 -15.70 10.32 -19.33
C LEU A 517 -17.13 10.46 -19.87
N ARG A 518 -17.35 11.47 -20.73
CA ARG A 518 -18.63 11.66 -21.41
C ARG A 518 -18.83 10.54 -22.44
N GLY A 519 -19.95 9.84 -22.31
CA GLY A 519 -20.40 8.79 -23.23
C GLY A 519 -20.90 9.34 -24.55
#